data_AF-A0A8H7UI03-F1
#
_entry.id   AF-A0A8H7UI03-F1
#
_cell.length_a   1.000
_cell.length_b   1.000
_cell.length_c   1.000
_cell.angle_alpha   90.00
_cell.angle_beta   90.00
_cell.angle_gamma   90.00
#
_symmetry.space_group_name_H-M   'P 1'
#
loop_
_entity.id
_entity.type
_entity.pdbx_description
1 polymer ?
#
loop_
_entity_poly.entity_id
_entity_poly.type
_entity_poly.pdbx_seq_one_letter_code
_entity_poly.pdbx_strand_id
1 'polypeptide(L)'
;MLYRQPIWQCETTGRSNLTYVQALESERKAKERVDDRFPEQLKACVLKRLQFRTERLETVVEDIYNYYVDRYLPGEVIHCRWDDGI
;
A
#
# COMPACT_ATOMS: atom_id res chain seq x y z
N MET A 1 15.21 4.32 -29.90
CA MET A 1 14.18 5.01 -29.09
C MET A 1 14.20 4.44 -27.68
N LEU A 2 14.63 5.22 -26.70
CA LEU A 2 14.79 4.82 -25.28
C LEU A 2 13.51 4.23 -24.66
N TYR A 3 12.34 4.78 -25.00
CA TYR A 3 11.04 4.39 -24.44
C TYR A 3 10.55 2.98 -24.84
N ARG A 4 11.10 2.41 -25.92
CA ARG A 4 10.76 1.04 -26.38
C ARG A 4 11.72 -0.02 -25.84
N GLN A 5 12.79 0.37 -25.16
CA GLN A 5 13.75 -0.58 -24.58
C GLN A 5 13.18 -1.16 -23.28
N PRO A 6 13.36 -2.46 -23.02
CA PRO A 6 12.91 -3.11 -21.79
C PRO A 6 13.88 -2.87 -20.63
N ILE A 7 14.21 -1.60 -20.37
CA ILE A 7 15.15 -1.20 -19.29
C ILE A 7 14.42 -0.54 -18.12
N TRP A 8 13.10 -0.37 -18.22
CA TRP A 8 12.31 0.33 -17.23
C TRP A 8 11.82 -0.63 -16.16
N GLN A 9 11.59 -0.07 -14.98
CA GLN A 9 11.10 -0.77 -13.82
C GLN A 9 9.92 0.01 -13.25
N CYS A 10 8.87 -0.72 -12.86
CA CYS A 10 7.74 -0.14 -12.14
C CYS A 10 8.19 0.21 -10.71
N GLU A 11 8.02 1.47 -10.30
CA GLU A 11 8.39 1.93 -8.95
C GLU A 11 7.56 1.23 -7.87
N THR A 12 6.26 1.07 -8.09
CA THR A 12 5.34 0.51 -7.08
C THR A 12 5.46 -1.00 -6.90
N THR A 13 5.67 -1.76 -7.97
CA THR A 13 5.71 -3.23 -7.91
C THR A 13 7.13 -3.82 -8.00
N GLY A 14 8.13 -2.99 -8.30
CA GLY A 14 9.51 -3.43 -8.50
C GLY A 14 9.74 -4.31 -9.74
N ARG A 15 8.74 -4.47 -10.62
CA ARG A 15 8.85 -5.34 -11.81
C ARG A 15 9.76 -4.67 -12.84
N SER A 16 10.86 -5.33 -13.19
CA SER A 16 11.87 -4.87 -14.14
C SER A 16 11.67 -5.48 -15.54
N ASN A 17 12.51 -5.08 -16.50
CA ASN A 17 12.47 -5.49 -17.90
C ASN A 17 11.20 -5.06 -18.66
N LEU A 18 10.66 -3.88 -18.31
CA LEU A 18 9.48 -3.32 -18.94
C LEU A 18 9.88 -2.23 -19.93
N THR A 19 9.08 -2.06 -20.99
CA THR A 19 9.11 -0.81 -21.77
C THR A 19 8.48 0.33 -20.96
N TYR A 20 8.73 1.58 -21.35
CA TYR A 20 8.18 2.74 -20.63
C TYR A 20 6.65 2.67 -20.49
N VAL A 21 5.94 2.32 -21.57
CA VAL A 21 4.47 2.22 -21.57
C VAL A 21 3.98 1.09 -20.66
N GLN A 22 4.68 -0.05 -20.66
CA GLN A 22 4.33 -1.18 -19.79
C GLN A 22 4.58 -0.86 -18.32
N ALA A 23 5.68 -0.17 -18.00
CA ALA A 23 5.96 0.29 -16.64
C ALA A 23 4.87 1.26 -16.18
N LEU A 24 4.50 2.23 -17.01
CA LEU A 24 3.44 3.21 -16.72
C LEU A 24 2.07 2.55 -16.48
N GLU A 25 1.68 1.59 -17.32
CA GLU A 25 0.43 0.83 -17.10
C GLU A 25 0.47 -0.02 -15.83
N SER A 26 1.63 -0.60 -15.51
CA SER A 26 1.85 -1.36 -14.28
C SER A 26 1.71 -0.46 -13.05
N GLU A 27 2.27 0.74 -13.08
CA GLU A 27 2.17 1.74 -12.01
C GLU A 27 0.73 2.20 -11.79
N ARG A 28 -0.01 2.50 -12.87
CA ARG A 28 -1.42 2.89 -12.75
C ARG A 28 -2.27 1.81 -12.09
N LYS A 29 -2.14 0.55 -12.55
CA LYS A 29 -2.85 -0.59 -11.96
C LYS A 29 -2.43 -0.86 -10.52
N ALA A 30 -1.15 -0.69 -10.20
CA ALA A 30 -0.66 -0.87 -8.84
C ALA A 30 -1.23 0.19 -7.90
N LYS A 31 -1.28 1.45 -8.35
CA LYS A 31 -1.85 2.56 -7.58
C LYS A 31 -3.34 2.34 -7.28
N GLU A 32 -4.13 1.95 -8.28
CA GLU A 32 -5.56 1.62 -8.11
C GLU A 32 -5.74 0.50 -7.08
N ARG A 33 -4.98 -0.60 -7.17
CA ARG A 33 -5.05 -1.70 -6.20
C ARG A 33 -4.67 -1.29 -4.78
N VAL A 34 -3.70 -0.40 -4.62
CA VAL A 34 -3.29 0.10 -3.30
C VAL A 34 -4.41 0.95 -2.72
N ASP A 35 -5.04 1.81 -3.52
CA ASP A 35 -6.15 2.65 -3.06
C ASP A 35 -7.39 1.82 -2.70
N ASP A 36 -7.76 0.84 -3.54
CA ASP A 36 -8.91 -0.04 -3.29
C ASP A 36 -8.74 -0.91 -2.04
N ARG A 37 -7.51 -1.37 -1.77
CA ARG A 37 -7.22 -2.27 -0.65
C ARG A 37 -7.01 -1.50 0.66
N PHE A 38 -6.65 -0.22 0.59
CA PHE A 38 -6.32 0.55 1.78
C PHE A 38 -7.56 1.31 2.30
N PRO A 39 -8.07 0.99 3.49
CA PRO A 39 -9.27 1.63 4.02
C PRO A 39 -9.10 3.14 4.22
N GLU A 40 -10.05 3.91 3.70
CA GLU A 40 -10.06 5.39 3.72
C GLU A 40 -9.94 5.96 5.14
N GLN A 41 -10.61 5.32 6.09
CA GLN A 41 -10.68 5.69 7.51
C GLN A 41 -9.29 5.63 8.16
N LEU A 42 -8.51 4.60 7.84
CA LEU A 42 -7.15 4.44 8.37
C LEU A 42 -6.17 5.40 7.69
N LYS A 43 -6.43 5.85 6.45
CA LYS A 43 -5.49 6.67 5.66
C LYS A 43 -5.13 7.96 6.36
N ALA A 44 -6.13 8.71 6.82
CA ALA A 44 -5.92 9.96 7.55
C ALA A 44 -5.21 9.73 8.90
N CYS A 45 -5.60 8.69 9.63
CA CYS A 45 -5.07 8.36 10.95
C CYS A 45 -3.61 7.88 10.90
N VAL A 46 -3.28 7.05 9.92
CA VAL A 46 -1.92 6.59 9.64
C VAL A 46 -1.05 7.77 9.22
N LEU A 47 -1.49 8.58 8.24
CA LEU A 47 -0.70 9.73 7.76
C LEU A 47 -0.39 10.73 8.86
N LYS A 48 -1.36 11.04 9.74
CA LYS A 48 -1.13 11.93 10.90
C LYS A 48 -0.07 11.40 11.86
N ARG A 49 -0.03 10.07 12.07
CA ARG A 49 0.95 9.44 12.97
C ARG A 49 2.34 9.34 12.34
N LEU A 50 2.37 9.15 11.03
CA LEU A 50 3.60 9.08 10.22
C LEU A 50 4.23 10.47 10.04
N GLN A 51 3.40 11.52 10.05
CA GLN A 51 3.86 12.89 9.89
C GLN A 51 4.96 13.22 10.91
N PHE A 52 6.09 13.73 10.42
CA PHE A 52 7.26 14.15 11.21
C PHE A 52 8.08 13.03 11.86
N ARG A 53 7.91 11.77 11.46
CA ARG A 53 8.87 10.70 11.82
C ARG A 53 10.13 10.81 10.96
N THR A 54 11.30 10.79 11.61
CA THR A 54 12.62 10.81 10.95
C THR A 54 13.31 9.43 10.97
N GLU A 55 12.62 8.42 11.50
CA GLU A 55 13.09 7.05 11.55
C GLU A 55 13.00 6.37 10.17
N ARG A 56 13.58 5.18 10.07
CA ARG A 56 13.46 4.37 8.86
C ARG A 56 12.01 3.98 8.60
N LEU A 57 11.60 4.00 7.33
CA LEU A 57 10.23 3.68 6.91
C LEU A 57 9.79 2.31 7.45
N GLU A 58 10.68 1.32 7.41
CA GLU A 58 10.39 -0.04 7.89
C GLU A 58 9.95 -0.05 9.36
N THR A 59 10.68 0.66 10.23
CA THR A 59 10.40 0.76 11.67
C THR A 59 9.08 1.48 11.93
N VAL A 60 8.81 2.56 11.18
CA VAL A 60 7.59 3.33 11.33
C VAL A 60 6.36 2.52 10.88
N VAL A 61 6.50 1.75 9.78
CA VAL A 61 5.43 0.87 9.30
C VAL A 61 5.09 -0.19 10.34
N GLU A 62 6.10 -0.79 10.99
CA GLU A 62 5.90 -1.80 12.02
C GLU A 62 5.23 -1.24 13.28
N ASP A 63 5.65 -0.07 13.78
CA ASP A 63 4.99 0.63 14.90
C ASP A 63 3.52 0.92 14.60
N ILE A 64 3.24 1.46 13.41
CA ILE A 64 1.86 1.79 12.98
C ILE A 64 1.01 0.53 12.85
N TYR A 65 1.56 -0.53 12.24
CA TYR A 65 0.85 -1.81 12.11
C TYR A 65 0.47 -2.36 13.50
N ASN A 66 1.44 -2.45 14.42
CA ASN A 66 1.21 -2.93 15.79
C ASN A 66 0.22 -2.05 16.56
N TYR A 67 0.15 -0.75 16.25
CA TYR A 67 -0.81 0.15 16.89
C TYR A 67 -2.26 -0.04 16.41
N TYR A 68 -2.46 -0.30 15.11
CA TYR A 68 -3.79 -0.39 14.48
C TYR A 68 -4.32 -1.82 14.31
N VAL A 69 -3.49 -2.85 14.46
CA VAL A 69 -3.93 -4.25 14.33
C VAL A 69 -5.09 -4.61 15.28
N ASP A 70 -5.06 -4.07 16.51
CA ASP A 70 -6.09 -4.28 17.53
C ASP A 70 -6.99 -3.06 17.76
N ARG A 71 -6.86 -2.00 16.93
CA ARG A 71 -7.60 -0.74 17.08
C ARG A 71 -8.37 -0.42 15.82
N TYR A 72 -9.65 -0.70 15.86
CA TYR A 72 -10.58 -0.39 14.79
C TYR A 72 -11.10 1.04 14.89
N LEU A 73 -11.27 1.68 13.73
CA LEU A 73 -11.85 3.01 13.63
C LEU A 73 -13.37 2.93 13.39
N PRO A 74 -14.15 3.92 13.88
CA PRO A 74 -15.57 4.01 13.56
C PRO A 74 -15.81 4.04 12.05
N GLY A 75 -16.67 3.13 11.57
CA GLY A 75 -17.03 3.03 10.16
C GLY A 75 -16.07 2.21 9.29
N GLU A 76 -15.04 1.59 9.88
CA GLU A 76 -14.16 0.64 9.17
C GLU A 76 -14.90 -0.65 8.82
N VAL A 77 -14.63 -1.20 7.62
CA VAL A 77 -15.20 -2.48 7.17
C VAL A 77 -14.26 -3.60 7.63
N ILE A 78 -14.69 -4.36 8.64
CA ILE A 78 -13.93 -5.50 9.17
C ILE A 78 -14.52 -6.79 8.61
N HIS A 79 -13.66 -7.63 8.04
CA HIS A 79 -14.03 -8.97 7.60
C HIS A 79 -13.79 -9.97 8.73
N CYS A 80 -14.81 -10.22 9.55
CA CYS A 80 -14.76 -11.26 10.56
C CYS A 80 -15.04 -12.62 9.90
N ARG A 81 -14.06 -13.54 9.95
CA ARG A 81 -14.32 -14.96 9.70
C ARG A 81 -14.70 -15.59 11.03
N TRP A 82 -15.99 -15.85 11.20
CA TRP A 82 -16.48 -16.61 12.34
C TRP A 82 -16.13 -18.09 12.10
N ASP A 83 -15.32 -18.67 12.96
CA ASP A 83 -15.24 -20.13 13.05
C ASP A 83 -16.44 -20.57 13.88
N ASP A 84 -17.59 -20.75 13.23
CA ASP A 84 -18.71 -21.48 13.81
C ASP A 84 -18.25 -22.93 13.99
N GLY A 85 -17.72 -23.22 15.18
CA GLY A 85 -17.37 -24.56 15.62
C GLY A 85 -18.63 -25.41 15.76
N ILE A 86 -18.98 -26.09 14.67
CA ILE A 86 -19.74 -27.35 14.69
C ILE A 86 -18.73 -28.49 14.61
#